data_AF-A0A945CWG3-F1
#
_entry.id   AF-A0A945CWG3-F1
#
_cell.length_a   1.000
_cell.length_b   1.000
_cell.length_c   1.000
_cell.angle_alpha   90.00
_cell.angle_beta   90.00
_cell.angle_gamma   90.00
#
_symmetry.space_group_name_H-M   'P 1'
#
loop_
_entity.id
_entity.type
_entity.pdbx_description
1 polymer ?
#
loop_
_entity_poly.entity_id
_entity_poly.type
_entity_poly.pdbx_seq_one_letter_code
_entity_poly.pdbx_strand_id
1 'polypeptide(L)'
;SKSFALGSTQVGLPGEPAGPIDLISWDLTWEGVDQQAKITCNHPYRGPGRFSAFLSELPQNIGCGVPTDKPYLQFPDRLFGASPYERVMQHEGTVVALYRIPPSDENRYLNLFLPKSIDWTERNGWILGDSGDFHVALYPIGPYRWVFIREENLIDGWLLRVEGEDVGLVLEVVEAEHFEDFGKYVGERASACPDLNDWPRAERVSVATWKGERLEMTYDGEHRIDGEAIDYEAYPLYGAPGVEAEMRTGKMAFRRGGERVELDFGIDPDAEMLPMRVIG
;
A
#
# COMPACT_ATOMS: atom_id res chain seq x y z
N SER A 1 -10.39 -11.47 -0.23
CA SER A 1 -9.93 -12.87 -0.35
C SER A 1 -10.47 -13.65 0.84
N LYS A 2 -10.42 -15.00 0.83
CA LYS A 2 -10.77 -15.82 2.00
C LYS A 2 -9.58 -15.99 2.97
N SER A 3 -8.36 -15.88 2.45
CA SER A 3 -7.12 -16.17 3.17
C SER A 3 -6.36 -14.91 3.61
N PHE A 4 -6.62 -13.76 2.96
CA PHE A 4 -5.94 -12.50 3.24
C PHE A 4 -6.81 -11.26 2.99
N ALA A 5 -6.35 -10.13 3.51
CA ALA A 5 -6.84 -8.79 3.25
C ALA A 5 -5.70 -7.93 2.69
N LEU A 6 -5.93 -7.33 1.53
CA LEU A 6 -5.04 -6.33 0.92
C LEU A 6 -5.83 -5.04 0.77
N GLY A 7 -5.32 -3.96 1.36
CA GLY A 7 -5.89 -2.64 1.23
C GLY A 7 -4.82 -1.61 0.90
N SER A 8 -5.22 -0.54 0.23
CA SER A 8 -4.35 0.60 -0.04
C SER A 8 -5.14 1.89 0.15
N THR A 9 -4.44 2.99 0.35
CA THR A 9 -5.02 4.29 0.59
C THR A 9 -4.13 5.34 -0.05
N GLN A 10 -4.71 6.13 -0.96
CA GLN A 10 -4.05 7.32 -1.49
C GLN A 10 -4.59 8.54 -0.73
N VAL A 11 -3.71 9.23 -0.01
CA VAL A 11 -4.08 10.46 0.67
C VAL A 11 -3.90 11.64 -0.29
N GLY A 12 -5.01 12.27 -0.67
CA GLY A 12 -5.06 13.44 -1.56
C GLY A 12 -4.87 14.78 -0.84
N LEU A 13 -3.97 14.87 0.15
CA LEU A 13 -3.69 16.14 0.81
C LEU A 13 -2.88 17.06 -0.12
N PRO A 14 -3.26 18.34 -0.29
CA PRO A 14 -2.55 19.26 -1.16
C PRO A 14 -1.17 19.63 -0.58
N GLY A 15 -0.10 19.43 -1.36
CA GLY A 15 1.26 19.87 -1.05
C GLY A 15 2.11 18.84 -0.29
N GLU A 16 3.07 19.31 0.51
CA GLU A 16 3.92 18.50 1.39
C GLU A 16 3.25 17.87 2.65
N PRO A 17 2.01 18.20 3.06
CA PRO A 17 1.35 17.47 4.14
C PRO A 17 1.18 15.99 3.78
N ALA A 18 1.93 15.12 4.44
CA ALA A 18 1.73 13.68 4.36
C ALA A 18 0.42 13.29 5.08
N GLY A 19 -0.07 12.08 4.81
CA GLY A 19 -1.22 11.51 5.53
C GLY A 19 -1.01 11.33 7.03
N PRO A 20 -2.03 10.84 7.76
CA PRO A 20 -2.00 10.68 9.21
C PRO A 20 -0.70 10.06 9.73
N ILE A 21 -0.25 10.50 10.91
CA ILE A 21 1.07 10.17 11.46
C ILE A 21 1.33 8.66 11.60
N ASP A 22 0.30 7.85 11.78
CA ASP A 22 0.37 6.40 11.92
C ASP A 22 -0.22 5.64 10.71
N LEU A 23 -0.57 6.35 9.63
CA LEU A 23 -1.12 5.73 8.42
C LEU A 23 -0.10 4.78 7.80
N ILE A 24 -0.58 3.62 7.37
CA ILE A 24 0.10 2.73 6.45
C ILE A 24 -0.67 2.81 5.13
N SER A 25 -0.01 3.27 4.07
CA SER A 25 -0.67 3.57 2.80
C SER A 25 -1.08 2.32 2.03
N TRP A 26 -0.53 1.15 2.38
CA TRP A 26 -1.08 -0.14 2.02
C TRP A 26 -0.47 -1.22 2.92
N ASP A 27 -1.25 -2.26 3.19
CA ASP A 27 -0.77 -3.45 3.88
C ASP A 27 -1.48 -4.71 3.39
N LEU A 28 -0.75 -5.82 3.46
CA LEU A 28 -1.27 -7.16 3.33
C LEU A 28 -1.30 -7.78 4.72
N THR A 29 -2.48 -8.19 5.16
CA THR A 29 -2.70 -8.86 6.46
C THR A 29 -3.48 -10.16 6.29
N TRP A 30 -3.29 -11.09 7.21
CA TRP A 30 -3.99 -12.37 7.26
C TRP A 30 -4.17 -12.82 8.71
N GLU A 31 -4.83 -13.96 8.91
CA GLU A 31 -4.97 -14.54 10.24
C GLU A 31 -3.63 -15.07 10.74
N GLY A 32 -3.12 -14.52 11.84
CA GLY A 32 -1.89 -14.98 12.47
C GLY A 32 -1.50 -14.18 13.72
N VAL A 33 -0.27 -14.37 14.19
CA VAL A 33 0.20 -13.84 15.48
C VAL A 33 0.85 -12.47 15.31
N ASP A 34 0.42 -11.48 16.09
CA ASP A 34 1.03 -10.15 16.21
C ASP A 34 1.40 -9.51 14.86
N GLN A 35 2.57 -8.87 14.73
CA GLN A 35 3.02 -8.28 13.47
C GLN A 35 3.59 -9.32 12.48
N GLN A 36 3.54 -10.62 12.78
CA GLN A 36 4.00 -11.67 11.87
C GLN A 36 3.01 -11.94 10.73
N ALA A 37 1.75 -11.56 10.90
CA ALA A 37 0.70 -11.71 9.90
C ALA A 37 0.49 -10.43 9.06
N LYS A 38 1.60 -9.78 8.68
CA LYS A 38 1.58 -8.50 7.96
C LYS A 38 2.78 -8.36 7.02
N ILE A 39 2.52 -7.77 5.85
CA ILE A 39 3.53 -7.17 4.97
C ILE A 39 3.11 -5.72 4.74
N THR A 40 4.05 -4.79 4.93
CA THR A 40 3.81 -3.35 4.80
C THR A 40 5.06 -2.67 4.26
N CYS A 41 4.88 -1.54 3.58
CA CYS A 41 5.99 -0.70 3.15
C CYS A 41 5.73 0.75 3.51
N ASN A 42 6.78 1.46 3.91
CA ASN A 42 6.70 2.89 4.15
C ASN A 42 7.99 3.63 3.78
N HIS A 43 7.85 4.87 3.32
CA HIS A 43 8.94 5.85 3.38
C HIS A 43 8.84 6.60 4.72
N PRO A 44 9.87 6.59 5.58
CA PRO A 44 9.79 7.18 6.92
C PRO A 44 9.96 8.71 6.89
N TYR A 45 9.06 9.41 6.19
CA TYR A 45 9.04 10.88 6.06
C TYR A 45 8.93 11.58 7.43
N ARG A 46 9.75 12.61 7.66
CA ARG A 46 9.80 13.36 8.94
C ARG A 46 9.59 14.87 8.80
N GLY A 47 9.07 15.33 7.67
CA GLY A 47 8.84 16.76 7.46
C GLY A 47 7.91 17.35 8.53
N PRO A 48 8.18 18.57 9.04
CA PRO A 48 7.36 19.21 10.08
C PRO A 48 5.91 19.49 9.61
N GLY A 49 5.70 19.66 8.30
CA GLY A 49 4.36 19.81 7.69
C GLY A 49 3.45 18.60 7.92
N ARG A 50 4.01 17.38 7.94
CA ARG A 50 3.26 16.16 8.28
C ARG A 50 2.75 16.20 9.71
N PHE A 51 3.62 16.55 10.67
CA PHE A 51 3.23 16.48 12.08
C PHE A 51 2.18 17.54 12.42
N SER A 52 2.33 18.75 11.89
CA SER A 52 1.42 19.87 12.16
C SER A 52 0.04 19.73 11.51
N ALA A 53 -0.12 18.81 10.56
CA ALA A 53 -1.42 18.46 10.01
C ALA A 53 -2.30 17.64 10.99
N PHE A 54 -1.70 16.95 11.97
CA PHE A 54 -2.41 16.03 12.86
C PHE A 54 -2.15 16.23 14.35
N LEU A 55 -1.16 17.03 14.72
CA LEU A 55 -0.90 17.43 16.10
C LEU A 55 -1.17 18.93 16.24
N SER A 56 -1.60 19.36 17.42
CA SER A 56 -2.04 20.72 17.71
C SER A 56 -0.89 21.75 17.82
N GLU A 57 0.36 21.33 17.68
CA GLU A 57 1.53 22.22 17.77
C GLU A 57 1.82 22.93 16.45
N LEU A 58 2.38 24.14 16.56
CA LEU A 58 2.78 24.94 15.40
C LEU A 58 4.00 24.31 14.68
N PRO A 59 4.12 24.43 13.33
CA PRO A 59 5.23 23.89 12.56
C PRO A 59 6.63 24.27 13.07
N GLN A 60 6.78 25.46 13.68
CA GLN A 60 8.06 25.94 14.21
C GLN A 60 8.52 25.19 15.47
N ASN A 61 7.58 24.61 16.23
CA ASN A 61 7.86 23.93 17.49
C ASN A 61 7.76 22.41 17.37
N ILE A 62 6.86 21.93 16.49
CA ILE A 62 6.49 20.52 16.41
C ILE A 62 7.65 19.61 16.01
N GLY A 63 8.58 20.11 15.20
CA GLY A 63 9.78 19.36 14.84
C GLY A 63 10.64 19.02 16.06
N CYS A 64 10.65 19.88 17.08
CA CYS A 64 11.36 19.66 18.35
C CYS A 64 10.49 18.96 19.41
N GLY A 65 9.17 19.13 19.38
CA GLY A 65 8.22 18.50 20.32
C GLY A 65 8.03 17.00 20.09
N VAL A 66 7.92 16.57 18.83
CA VAL A 66 7.69 15.15 18.46
C VAL A 66 8.75 14.19 19.00
N PRO A 67 10.06 14.47 18.93
CA PRO A 67 11.08 13.63 19.56
C PRO A 67 10.88 13.39 21.06
N THR A 68 10.20 14.29 21.76
CA THR A 68 9.96 14.19 23.21
C THR A 68 8.74 13.34 23.51
N ASP A 69 7.60 13.65 22.87
CA ASP A 69 6.31 13.02 23.19
C ASP A 69 6.06 11.72 22.43
N LYS A 70 6.62 11.61 21.21
CA LYS A 70 6.46 10.47 20.30
C LYS A 70 7.79 10.11 19.62
N PRO A 71 8.83 9.70 20.39
CA PRO A 71 10.17 9.43 19.88
C PRO A 71 10.21 8.38 18.76
N TYR A 72 9.25 7.44 18.76
CA TYR A 72 9.13 6.41 17.74
C TYR A 72 8.89 6.97 16.32
N LEU A 73 8.30 8.17 16.21
CA LEU A 73 8.14 8.88 14.93
C LEU A 73 9.48 9.40 14.38
N GLN A 74 10.58 9.28 15.13
CA GLN A 74 11.92 9.64 14.68
C GLN A 74 12.75 8.41 14.29
N PHE A 75 12.20 7.19 14.38
CA PHE A 75 12.97 5.99 14.06
C PHE A 75 13.03 5.77 12.54
N PRO A 76 14.24 5.63 11.96
CA PRO A 76 14.42 5.42 10.51
C PRO A 76 13.90 4.06 10.07
N ASP A 77 13.87 3.09 10.98
CA ASP A 77 13.52 1.70 10.68
C ASP A 77 12.05 1.39 11.03
N ARG A 78 11.23 2.42 11.28
CA ARG A 78 9.80 2.24 11.57
C ARG A 78 9.05 1.67 10.36
N LEU A 79 8.01 0.88 10.65
CA LEU A 79 7.20 0.12 9.68
C LEU A 79 5.86 0.79 9.33
N PHE A 80 5.73 2.08 9.64
CA PHE A 80 4.51 2.85 9.43
C PHE A 80 4.81 4.29 9.06
N GLY A 81 3.79 4.92 8.49
CA GLY A 81 3.81 6.30 8.04
C GLY A 81 3.62 6.43 6.55
N ALA A 82 2.77 7.37 6.16
CA ALA A 82 2.61 7.78 4.79
C ALA A 82 3.71 8.74 4.33
N SER A 83 3.83 8.86 3.02
CA SER A 83 4.75 9.75 2.30
C SER A 83 3.97 10.70 1.40
N PRO A 84 4.30 12.00 1.35
CA PRO A 84 3.71 12.89 0.34
C PRO A 84 4.20 12.53 -1.08
N TYR A 85 5.29 11.78 -1.16
CA TYR A 85 5.95 11.36 -2.38
C TYR A 85 5.49 9.99 -2.86
N GLU A 86 4.33 9.49 -2.42
CA GLU A 86 3.84 8.18 -2.86
C GLU A 86 2.61 8.30 -3.75
N ARG A 87 2.56 7.42 -4.74
CA ARG A 87 1.42 7.20 -5.61
C ARG A 87 1.13 5.72 -5.59
N VAL A 88 -0.12 5.36 -5.33
CA VAL A 88 -0.53 3.96 -5.18
C VAL A 88 -1.70 3.67 -6.12
N MET A 89 -1.59 2.57 -6.85
CA MET A 89 -2.65 1.97 -7.65
C MET A 89 -2.89 0.57 -7.11
N GLN A 90 -4.14 0.20 -6.88
CA GLN A 90 -4.54 -1.17 -6.56
C GLN A 90 -5.58 -1.66 -7.57
N HIS A 91 -5.40 -2.90 -8.02
CA HIS A 91 -6.43 -3.65 -8.72
C HIS A 91 -6.46 -5.08 -8.18
N GLU A 92 -7.60 -5.48 -7.62
CA GLU A 92 -7.77 -6.75 -6.93
C GLU A 92 -6.65 -7.05 -5.92
N GLY A 93 -5.87 -8.12 -6.16
CA GLY A 93 -4.75 -8.58 -5.34
C GLY A 93 -3.40 -7.95 -5.71
N THR A 94 -3.37 -6.94 -6.57
CA THR A 94 -2.13 -6.32 -7.06
C THR A 94 -2.07 -4.84 -6.67
N VAL A 95 -0.96 -4.44 -6.04
CA VAL A 95 -0.63 -3.05 -5.68
C VAL A 95 0.63 -2.63 -6.41
N VAL A 96 0.59 -1.44 -7.01
CA VAL A 96 1.74 -0.74 -7.56
C VAL A 96 1.93 0.55 -6.76
N ALA A 97 3.04 0.67 -6.06
CA ALA A 97 3.38 1.85 -5.27
C ALA A 97 4.68 2.47 -5.80
N LEU A 98 4.61 3.70 -6.27
CA LEU A 98 5.74 4.46 -6.78
C LEU A 98 6.05 5.64 -5.86
N TYR A 99 7.34 5.94 -5.73
CA TYR A 99 7.84 7.00 -4.87
C TYR A 99 8.84 7.89 -5.59
N ARG A 100 8.69 9.21 -5.43
CA ARG A 100 9.66 10.22 -5.91
C ARG A 100 10.18 11.06 -4.75
N ILE A 101 11.12 10.50 -4.02
CA ILE A 101 11.70 11.09 -2.81
C ILE A 101 12.72 12.15 -3.23
N PRO A 102 12.54 13.43 -2.85
CA PRO A 102 13.44 14.49 -3.27
C PRO A 102 14.83 14.34 -2.65
N PRO A 103 15.89 14.85 -3.30
CA PRO A 103 17.25 14.83 -2.76
C PRO A 103 17.38 15.51 -1.39
N SER A 104 16.48 16.44 -1.07
CA SER A 104 16.44 17.14 0.22
C SER A 104 15.92 16.30 1.38
N ASP A 105 15.27 15.16 1.12
CA ASP A 105 14.84 14.25 2.17
C ASP A 105 16.02 13.46 2.73
N GLU A 106 16.09 13.32 4.05
CA GLU A 106 17.16 12.56 4.72
C GLU A 106 16.98 11.04 4.56
N ASN A 107 15.73 10.59 4.37
CA ASN A 107 15.36 9.18 4.31
C ASN A 107 15.03 8.72 2.89
N ARG A 108 16.01 8.79 1.97
CA ARG A 108 15.86 8.35 0.55
C ARG A 108 15.83 6.84 0.39
N TYR A 109 14.86 6.21 1.05
CA TYR A 109 14.61 4.78 1.02
C TYR A 109 13.18 4.45 1.44
N LEU A 110 12.76 3.24 1.07
CA LEU A 110 11.57 2.56 1.57
C LEU A 110 11.97 1.47 2.56
N ASN A 111 11.11 1.22 3.53
CA ASN A 111 11.19 0.12 4.48
C ASN A 111 10.05 -0.85 4.17
N LEU A 112 10.36 -2.01 3.57
CA LEU A 112 9.40 -3.08 3.34
C LEU A 112 9.61 -4.18 4.40
N PHE A 113 8.60 -4.46 5.20
CA PHE A 113 8.65 -5.54 6.19
C PHE A 113 8.21 -6.87 5.59
N LEU A 114 9.03 -7.91 5.80
CA LEU A 114 8.78 -9.29 5.38
C LEU A 114 8.91 -10.22 6.59
N PRO A 115 7.82 -10.89 7.03
CA PRO A 115 7.88 -11.77 8.19
C PRO A 115 8.71 -13.02 7.92
N LYS A 116 9.35 -13.54 8.97
CA LYS A 116 10.18 -14.75 8.89
C LYS A 116 9.36 -16.04 8.75
N SER A 117 8.06 -15.99 9.05
CA SER A 117 7.16 -17.13 8.92
C SER A 117 6.88 -17.55 7.47
N ILE A 118 7.29 -16.73 6.51
CA ILE A 118 7.19 -17.03 5.08
C ILE A 118 8.60 -17.34 4.55
N ASP A 119 8.72 -18.44 3.82
CA ASP A 119 9.96 -18.81 3.13
C ASP A 119 10.10 -18.00 1.84
N TRP A 120 11.05 -17.05 1.84
CA TRP A 120 11.26 -16.13 0.73
C TRP A 120 12.24 -16.68 -0.32
N THR A 121 11.86 -16.59 -1.59
CA THR A 121 12.67 -16.99 -2.74
C THR A 121 12.84 -15.85 -3.72
N GLU A 122 14.07 -15.53 -4.13
CA GLU A 122 14.35 -14.56 -5.18
C GLU A 122 14.44 -15.21 -6.57
N ARG A 123 13.74 -14.65 -7.56
CA ARG A 123 13.80 -15.08 -8.96
C ARG A 123 13.51 -13.93 -9.90
N ASN A 124 14.45 -13.62 -10.81
CA ASN A 124 14.28 -12.60 -11.85
C ASN A 124 13.80 -11.22 -11.34
N GLY A 125 14.29 -10.80 -10.16
CA GLY A 125 13.91 -9.54 -9.53
C GLY A 125 12.65 -9.62 -8.64
N TRP A 126 11.90 -10.71 -8.71
CA TRP A 126 10.81 -10.99 -7.78
C TRP A 126 11.33 -11.62 -6.49
N ILE A 127 10.76 -11.19 -5.36
CA ILE A 127 10.83 -11.83 -4.05
C ILE A 127 9.47 -12.51 -3.85
N LEU A 128 9.46 -13.83 -3.81
CA LEU A 128 8.23 -14.63 -3.74
C LEU A 128 8.15 -15.37 -2.42
N GLY A 129 6.95 -15.53 -1.90
CA GLY A 129 6.68 -16.24 -0.65
C GLY A 129 5.45 -17.13 -0.75
N ASP A 130 5.51 -18.25 -0.04
CA ASP A 130 4.39 -19.16 0.15
C ASP A 130 3.94 -19.12 1.62
N SER A 131 2.66 -18.85 1.85
CA SER A 131 2.04 -18.91 3.18
C SER A 131 1.30 -20.22 3.44
N GLY A 132 1.15 -21.06 2.42
CA GLY A 132 0.28 -22.25 2.43
C GLY A 132 -1.11 -21.97 1.84
N ASP A 133 -1.80 -20.93 2.31
CA ASP A 133 -3.16 -20.59 1.84
C ASP A 133 -3.16 -19.58 0.69
N PHE A 134 -2.10 -18.77 0.58
CA PHE A 134 -1.89 -17.81 -0.50
C PHE A 134 -0.42 -17.70 -0.87
N HIS A 135 -0.16 -17.21 -2.07
CA HIS A 135 1.18 -16.86 -2.53
C HIS A 135 1.32 -15.35 -2.67
N VAL A 136 2.53 -14.84 -2.42
CA VAL A 136 2.86 -13.42 -2.53
C VAL A 136 4.06 -13.23 -3.44
N ALA A 137 4.02 -12.23 -4.30
CA ALA A 137 5.13 -11.79 -5.14
C ALA A 137 5.37 -10.29 -4.93
N LEU A 138 6.63 -9.93 -4.75
CA LEU A 138 7.08 -8.56 -4.51
C LEU A 138 8.16 -8.23 -5.53
N TYR A 139 8.06 -7.09 -6.21
CA TYR A 139 9.10 -6.60 -7.11
C TYR A 139 9.56 -5.22 -6.64
N PRO A 140 10.66 -5.13 -5.87
CA PRO A 140 11.25 -3.85 -5.52
C PRO A 140 11.73 -3.12 -6.77
N ILE A 141 11.32 -1.85 -6.93
CA ILE A 141 11.80 -0.96 -7.99
C ILE A 141 12.90 -0.11 -7.39
N GLY A 142 14.16 -0.49 -7.65
CA GLY A 142 15.36 0.14 -7.12
C GLY A 142 16.30 -0.85 -6.43
N PRO A 143 17.55 -0.44 -6.15
CA PRO A 143 18.48 -1.28 -5.39
C PRO A 143 17.97 -1.48 -3.96
N TYR A 144 18.16 -2.68 -3.42
CA TYR A 144 17.72 -2.98 -2.06
C TYR A 144 18.73 -3.84 -1.29
N ARG A 145 18.58 -3.84 0.04
CA ARG A 145 19.27 -4.78 0.93
C ARG A 145 18.34 -5.37 1.98
N TRP A 146 18.61 -6.61 2.34
CA TRP A 146 17.96 -7.30 3.45
C TRP A 146 18.62 -6.92 4.77
N VAL A 147 17.82 -6.51 5.75
CA VAL A 147 18.26 -6.26 7.12
C VAL A 147 17.42 -7.12 8.05
N PHE A 148 18.07 -8.02 8.80
CA PHE A 148 17.36 -8.79 9.82
C PHE A 148 16.91 -7.87 10.95
N ILE A 149 15.63 -7.92 11.31
CA ILE A 149 15.07 -7.16 12.42
C ILE A 149 14.36 -8.10 13.39
N ARG A 150 14.53 -7.82 14.69
CA ARG A 150 13.88 -8.60 15.75
C ARG A 150 13.55 -7.73 16.95
N GLU A 151 12.31 -7.82 17.39
CA GLU A 151 11.80 -7.31 18.65
C GLU A 151 11.03 -8.43 19.34
N GLU A 152 11.41 -8.77 20.56
CA GLU A 152 10.88 -9.94 21.26
C GLU A 152 9.35 -9.89 21.37
N ASN A 153 8.67 -10.95 20.93
CA ASN A 153 7.21 -11.09 20.88
C ASN A 153 6.46 -10.05 20.03
N LEU A 154 7.15 -9.32 19.14
CA LEU A 154 6.51 -8.33 18.26
C LEU A 154 6.92 -8.49 16.81
N ILE A 155 8.23 -8.50 16.53
CA ILE A 155 8.79 -8.52 15.18
C ILE A 155 9.88 -9.60 15.11
N ASP A 156 9.79 -10.48 14.12
CA ASP A 156 10.86 -11.39 13.68
C ASP A 156 10.78 -11.49 12.16
N GLY A 157 11.84 -11.10 11.45
CA GLY A 157 11.80 -11.04 9.99
C GLY A 157 12.85 -10.12 9.40
N TRP A 158 12.48 -9.55 8.27
CA TRP A 158 13.37 -8.76 7.45
C TRP A 158 12.78 -7.38 7.18
N LEU A 159 13.65 -6.39 7.20
CA LEU A 159 13.41 -5.08 6.63
C LEU A 159 14.17 -5.01 5.31
N LEU A 160 13.43 -5.01 4.21
CA LEU A 160 13.99 -4.75 2.90
C LEU A 160 14.09 -3.23 2.72
N ARG A 161 15.32 -2.72 2.70
CA ARG A 161 15.60 -1.31 2.50
C ARG A 161 15.83 -1.05 1.01
N VAL A 162 14.84 -0.46 0.33
CA VAL A 162 14.91 -0.07 -1.08
C VAL A 162 15.42 1.36 -1.16
N GLU A 163 16.64 1.58 -1.68
CA GLU A 163 17.32 2.87 -1.64
C GLU A 163 17.23 3.61 -2.98
N GLY A 164 16.95 4.91 -2.93
CA GLY A 164 16.89 5.76 -4.12
C GLY A 164 15.90 6.90 -4.02
N GLU A 165 15.91 7.74 -5.05
CA GLU A 165 15.00 8.88 -5.21
C GLU A 165 13.71 8.43 -5.92
N ASP A 166 13.84 7.77 -7.06
CA ASP A 166 12.72 7.21 -7.82
C ASP A 166 12.61 5.69 -7.60
N VAL A 167 11.97 5.31 -6.50
CA VAL A 167 11.84 3.91 -6.05
C VAL A 167 10.39 3.46 -6.02
N GLY A 168 10.15 2.17 -5.82
CA GLY A 168 8.79 1.65 -5.77
C GLY A 168 8.72 0.19 -5.38
N LEU A 169 7.50 -0.33 -5.41
CA LEU A 169 7.20 -1.74 -5.18
C LEU A 169 5.99 -2.14 -6.00
N VAL A 170 6.08 -3.31 -6.61
CA VAL A 170 4.89 -4.08 -7.03
C VAL A 170 4.66 -5.17 -6.00
N LEU A 171 3.45 -5.30 -5.50
CA LEU A 171 2.99 -6.43 -4.69
C LEU A 171 1.86 -7.12 -5.44
N GLU A 172 1.89 -8.44 -5.49
CA GLU A 172 0.77 -9.27 -5.91
C GLU A 172 0.55 -10.38 -4.89
N VAL A 173 -0.70 -10.63 -4.55
CA VAL A 173 -1.11 -11.72 -3.67
C VAL A 173 -2.28 -12.47 -4.29
N VAL A 174 -2.22 -13.79 -4.21
CA VAL A 174 -3.16 -14.69 -4.88
C VAL A 174 -3.45 -15.90 -4.01
N GLU A 175 -4.70 -16.37 -4.03
CA GLU A 175 -5.09 -17.61 -3.35
C GLU A 175 -4.26 -18.79 -3.90
N ALA A 176 -3.73 -19.65 -3.02
CA ALA A 176 -2.89 -20.77 -3.44
C ALA A 176 -3.63 -21.74 -4.36
N GLU A 177 -4.96 -21.85 -4.22
CA GLU A 177 -5.82 -22.71 -5.06
C GLU A 177 -5.84 -22.35 -6.55
N HIS A 178 -5.37 -21.16 -6.92
CA HIS A 178 -5.25 -20.76 -8.32
C HIS A 178 -4.05 -21.39 -9.02
N PHE A 179 -3.13 -21.99 -8.28
CA PHE A 179 -1.93 -22.65 -8.80
C PHE A 179 -1.89 -24.12 -8.37
N GLU A 180 -1.27 -24.95 -9.20
CA GLU A 180 -1.04 -26.37 -8.86
C GLU A 180 -0.11 -26.50 -7.64
N ASP A 181 0.93 -25.66 -7.61
CA ASP A 181 1.90 -25.54 -6.52
C ASP A 181 2.63 -24.19 -6.57
N PHE A 182 3.37 -23.88 -5.51
CA PHE A 182 4.18 -22.66 -5.43
C PHE A 182 5.26 -22.56 -6.52
N GLY A 183 5.77 -23.69 -7.01
CA GLY A 183 6.75 -23.72 -8.10
C GLY A 183 6.19 -23.21 -9.43
N LYS A 184 4.91 -23.53 -9.74
CA LYS A 184 4.19 -22.96 -10.87
C LYS A 184 4.01 -21.46 -10.73
N TYR A 185 3.58 -21.00 -9.56
CA TYR A 185 3.45 -19.58 -9.27
C TYR A 185 4.77 -18.83 -9.46
N VAL A 186 5.88 -19.36 -8.93
CA VAL A 186 7.23 -18.80 -9.12
C VAL A 186 7.61 -18.76 -10.59
N GLY A 187 7.35 -19.84 -11.34
CA GLY A 187 7.66 -19.91 -12.77
C GLY A 187 6.91 -18.84 -13.58
N GLU A 188 5.59 -18.70 -13.35
CA GLU A 188 4.75 -17.74 -14.06
C GLU A 188 5.15 -16.30 -13.71
N ARG A 189 5.26 -15.96 -12.41
CA ARG A 189 5.64 -14.61 -12.00
C ARG A 189 7.03 -14.22 -12.46
N ALA A 190 8.00 -15.12 -12.36
CA ALA A 190 9.36 -14.86 -12.82
C ALA A 190 9.48 -14.66 -14.34
N SER A 191 8.47 -15.08 -15.12
CA SER A 191 8.41 -14.85 -16.56
C SER A 191 7.75 -13.52 -16.95
N ALA A 192 7.03 -12.89 -16.02
CA ALA A 192 6.27 -11.65 -16.21
C ALA A 192 6.87 -10.52 -15.33
N CYS A 193 8.01 -9.98 -15.75
CA CYS A 193 8.61 -8.82 -15.09
C CYS A 193 7.85 -7.52 -15.41
N PRO A 194 7.77 -6.56 -14.46
CA PRO A 194 7.28 -5.22 -14.75
C PRO A 194 8.09 -4.54 -15.86
N ASP A 195 7.42 -3.82 -16.74
CA ASP A 195 8.07 -2.92 -17.68
C ASP A 195 8.35 -1.58 -17.00
N LEU A 196 9.65 -1.31 -16.81
CA LEU A 196 10.18 -0.13 -16.13
C LEU A 196 10.96 0.78 -17.09
N ASN A 197 10.91 0.55 -18.41
CA ASN A 197 11.74 1.29 -19.38
C ASN A 197 11.45 2.80 -19.38
N ASP A 198 10.22 3.16 -19.02
CA ASP A 198 9.74 4.54 -18.93
C ASP A 198 9.87 5.14 -17.52
N TRP A 199 10.35 4.37 -16.54
CA TRP A 199 10.59 4.85 -15.19
C TRP A 199 12.07 5.19 -14.97
N PRO A 200 12.41 6.35 -14.39
CA PRO A 200 11.53 7.44 -13.94
C PRO A 200 11.26 8.52 -15.00
N ARG A 201 11.83 8.40 -16.21
CA ARG A 201 11.91 9.51 -17.18
C ARG A 201 10.57 9.95 -17.77
N ALA A 202 9.72 9.00 -18.12
CA ALA A 202 8.35 9.23 -18.58
C ALA A 202 7.33 8.88 -17.48
N GLU A 203 7.82 8.70 -16.25
CA GLU A 203 7.03 8.57 -15.02
C GLU A 203 5.99 7.45 -15.06
N ARG A 204 6.25 6.41 -15.86
CA ARG A 204 5.31 5.33 -16.13
C ARG A 204 5.91 3.96 -15.88
N VAL A 205 5.10 3.08 -15.32
CA VAL A 205 5.37 1.63 -15.22
C VAL A 205 4.20 0.83 -15.78
N SER A 206 4.47 -0.37 -16.26
CA SER A 206 3.44 -1.34 -16.66
C SER A 206 3.69 -2.67 -15.97
N VAL A 207 2.63 -3.29 -15.45
CA VAL A 207 2.68 -4.55 -14.72
C VAL A 207 1.60 -5.48 -15.25
N ALA A 208 1.95 -6.74 -15.51
CA ALA A 208 0.96 -7.78 -15.78
C ALA A 208 0.57 -8.48 -14.47
N THR A 209 -0.73 -8.56 -14.18
CA THR A 209 -1.27 -9.37 -13.07
C THR A 209 -1.13 -10.85 -13.38
N TRP A 210 -1.31 -11.73 -12.39
CA TRP A 210 -1.33 -13.18 -12.60
C TRP A 210 -2.45 -13.62 -13.55
N LYS A 211 -3.54 -12.83 -13.66
CA LYS A 211 -4.65 -13.06 -14.61
C LYS A 211 -4.34 -12.60 -16.03
N GLY A 212 -3.22 -11.90 -16.23
CA GLY A 212 -2.82 -11.34 -17.52
C GLY A 212 -3.39 -9.95 -17.82
N GLU A 213 -4.08 -9.32 -16.85
CA GLU A 213 -4.52 -7.93 -16.97
C GLU A 213 -3.31 -7.00 -16.89
N ARG A 214 -3.32 -5.94 -17.69
CA ARG A 214 -2.24 -4.96 -17.74
C ARG A 214 -2.60 -3.74 -16.91
N LEU A 215 -1.86 -3.53 -15.83
CA LEU A 215 -1.89 -2.32 -15.03
C LEU A 215 -0.85 -1.34 -15.57
N GLU A 216 -1.27 -0.12 -15.90
CA GLU A 216 -0.37 0.97 -16.28
C GLU A 216 -0.58 2.14 -15.33
N MET A 217 0.52 2.60 -14.74
CA MET A 217 0.49 3.67 -13.75
C MET A 217 1.45 4.77 -14.16
N THR A 218 0.92 5.98 -14.37
CA THR A 218 1.71 7.21 -14.47
C THR A 218 1.67 7.94 -13.14
N TYR A 219 2.84 8.27 -12.57
CA TYR A 219 2.99 8.75 -11.19
C TYR A 219 2.03 9.90 -10.81
N ASP A 220 2.07 11.04 -11.50
CA ASP A 220 1.13 12.16 -11.30
C ASP A 220 0.09 12.24 -12.43
N GLY A 221 -0.32 11.08 -12.94
CA GLY A 221 -1.14 10.97 -14.13
C GLY A 221 -2.24 9.95 -14.01
N GLU A 222 -2.64 9.47 -15.18
CA GLU A 222 -3.73 8.52 -15.33
C GLU A 222 -3.28 7.10 -15.01
N HIS A 223 -4.16 6.33 -14.39
CA HIS A 223 -3.97 4.90 -14.13
C HIS A 223 -4.92 4.13 -15.06
N ARG A 224 -4.44 3.01 -15.62
CA ARG A 224 -5.20 2.22 -16.59
C ARG A 224 -5.17 0.72 -16.27
N ILE A 225 -6.27 0.03 -16.57
CA ILE A 225 -6.39 -1.43 -16.56
C ILE A 225 -6.76 -1.85 -17.99
N ASP A 226 -5.94 -2.68 -18.63
CA ASP A 226 -6.11 -3.12 -20.02
C ASP A 226 -6.32 -1.96 -21.02
N GLY A 227 -5.66 -0.83 -20.74
CA GLY A 227 -5.75 0.39 -21.53
C GLY A 227 -6.96 1.27 -21.22
N GLU A 228 -7.90 0.84 -20.38
CA GLU A 228 -9.03 1.65 -19.92
C GLU A 228 -8.64 2.46 -18.69
N ALA A 229 -8.96 3.76 -18.68
CA ALA A 229 -8.64 4.65 -17.57
C ALA A 229 -9.52 4.36 -16.34
N ILE A 230 -8.91 4.36 -15.15
CA ILE A 230 -9.64 4.24 -13.89
C ILE A 230 -10.31 5.58 -13.59
N ASP A 231 -11.65 5.55 -13.44
CA ASP A 231 -12.42 6.70 -12.97
C ASP A 231 -12.51 6.68 -11.44
N TYR A 232 -11.56 7.35 -10.78
CA TYR A 232 -11.53 7.49 -9.32
C TYR A 232 -12.71 8.28 -8.75
N GLU A 233 -13.39 9.11 -9.54
CA GLU A 233 -14.57 9.88 -9.09
C GLU A 233 -15.84 9.04 -9.09
N ALA A 234 -15.87 7.93 -9.84
CA ALA A 234 -16.97 6.97 -9.86
C ALA A 234 -16.89 5.92 -8.74
N TYR A 235 -15.84 5.92 -7.90
CA TYR A 235 -15.72 4.94 -6.83
C TYR A 235 -16.85 5.09 -5.80
N PRO A 236 -17.49 3.99 -5.38
CA PRO A 236 -18.48 4.02 -4.32
C PRO A 236 -17.82 4.40 -2.99
N LEU A 237 -18.63 4.83 -2.01
CA LEU A 237 -18.15 5.09 -0.65
C LEU A 237 -17.61 3.81 0.01
N TYR A 238 -18.25 2.68 -0.25
CA TYR A 238 -17.76 1.34 0.08
C TYR A 238 -18.09 0.37 -1.05
N GLY A 239 -17.10 -0.40 -1.50
CA GLY A 239 -17.27 -1.47 -2.48
C GLY A 239 -16.42 -2.67 -2.11
N ALA A 240 -17.04 -3.70 -1.53
CA ALA A 240 -16.38 -4.96 -1.20
C ALA A 240 -17.37 -6.13 -1.31
N PRO A 241 -16.90 -7.40 -1.38
CA PRO A 241 -17.80 -8.55 -1.36
C PRO A 241 -18.75 -8.52 -0.17
N GLY A 242 -20.05 -8.36 -0.44
CA GLY A 242 -21.08 -8.28 0.58
C GLY A 242 -21.23 -6.92 1.26
N VAL A 243 -20.55 -5.86 0.80
CA VAL A 243 -20.72 -4.49 1.30
C VAL A 243 -20.79 -3.51 0.14
N GLU A 244 -21.87 -2.74 0.08
CA GLU A 244 -22.13 -1.75 -0.97
C GLU A 244 -22.59 -0.44 -0.32
N ALA A 245 -21.95 0.68 -0.65
CA ALA A 245 -22.43 2.01 -0.29
C ALA A 245 -22.14 3.00 -1.42
N GLU A 246 -23.19 3.49 -2.07
CA GLU A 246 -23.07 4.48 -3.13
C GLU A 246 -22.76 5.86 -2.57
N MET A 247 -21.91 6.60 -3.26
CA MET A 247 -21.59 7.98 -2.90
C MET A 247 -22.86 8.83 -2.82
N ARG A 248 -22.92 9.71 -1.82
CA ARG A 248 -24.00 10.70 -1.63
C ARG A 248 -25.41 10.14 -1.38
N THR A 249 -25.54 8.86 -1.09
CA THR A 249 -26.87 8.27 -0.82
C THR A 249 -27.23 8.20 0.65
N GLY A 250 -26.22 8.17 1.54
CA GLY A 250 -26.42 7.88 2.96
C GLY A 250 -26.95 6.46 3.20
N LYS A 251 -26.80 5.58 2.22
CA LYS A 251 -27.26 4.20 2.27
C LYS A 251 -26.09 3.24 2.22
N MET A 252 -26.20 2.17 2.98
CA MET A 252 -25.22 1.10 3.02
C MET A 252 -25.94 -0.24 3.11
N ALA A 253 -25.47 -1.22 2.35
CA ALA A 253 -26.00 -2.58 2.37
C ALA A 253 -24.91 -3.58 2.75
N PHE A 254 -25.24 -4.45 3.68
CA PHE A 254 -24.43 -5.60 4.08
C PHE A 254 -25.13 -6.88 3.66
N ARG A 255 -24.41 -7.81 3.05
CA ARG A 255 -24.91 -9.13 2.65
C ARG A 255 -24.00 -10.21 3.23
N ARG A 256 -24.60 -11.23 3.86
CA ARG A 256 -23.89 -12.42 4.31
C ARG A 256 -24.78 -13.64 4.12
N GLY A 257 -24.38 -14.55 3.23
CA GLY A 257 -25.23 -15.69 2.87
C GLY A 257 -26.57 -15.22 2.29
N GLY A 258 -27.67 -15.68 2.88
CA GLY A 258 -29.03 -15.25 2.49
C GLY A 258 -29.54 -13.99 3.20
N GLU A 259 -28.77 -13.44 4.13
CA GLU A 259 -29.18 -12.28 4.94
C GLU A 259 -28.70 -10.97 4.30
N ARG A 260 -29.55 -9.94 4.37
CA ARG A 260 -29.27 -8.58 3.92
C ARG A 260 -29.72 -7.59 4.97
N VAL A 261 -28.84 -6.66 5.32
CA VAL A 261 -29.13 -5.52 6.19
C VAL A 261 -28.90 -4.25 5.38
N GLU A 262 -29.88 -3.35 5.37
CA GLU A 262 -29.76 -2.03 4.78
C GLU A 262 -29.80 -0.98 5.91
N LEU A 263 -28.83 -0.07 5.88
CA LEU A 263 -28.79 1.11 6.71
C LEU A 263 -29.12 2.32 5.84
N ASP A 264 -30.03 3.16 6.31
CA ASP A 264 -30.35 4.46 5.71
C ASP A 264 -30.17 5.53 6.80
N PHE A 265 -29.17 6.39 6.61
CA PHE A 265 -28.84 7.47 7.53
C PHE A 265 -29.71 8.71 7.31
N GLY A 266 -30.63 8.69 6.35
CA GLY A 266 -31.59 9.77 6.11
C GLY A 266 -30.93 11.09 5.71
N ILE A 267 -29.81 11.01 4.98
CA ILE A 267 -29.11 12.23 4.54
C ILE A 267 -29.91 12.94 3.45
N ASP A 268 -29.79 14.27 3.43
CA ASP A 268 -30.26 15.07 2.30
C ASP A 268 -29.19 15.01 1.19
N PRO A 269 -29.47 14.40 0.02
CA PRO A 269 -28.50 14.29 -1.06
C PRO A 269 -28.15 15.64 -1.70
N ASP A 270 -29.00 16.67 -1.50
CA ASP A 270 -28.81 18.02 -2.03
C ASP A 270 -28.06 18.93 -1.06
N ALA A 271 -27.79 18.48 0.17
CA ALA A 271 -27.01 19.22 1.15
C ALA A 271 -25.51 19.16 0.84
N GLU A 272 -24.82 20.28 1.07
CA GLU A 272 -23.37 20.35 0.96
C GLU A 272 -22.71 19.43 2.00
N MET A 273 -22.14 18.32 1.55
CA MET A 273 -21.43 17.38 2.41
C MET A 273 -20.01 17.87 2.68
N LEU A 274 -19.59 17.79 3.94
CA LEU A 274 -18.20 18.00 4.32
C LEU A 274 -17.33 16.95 3.58
N PRO A 275 -16.34 17.38 2.79
CA PRO A 275 -15.51 16.46 2.03
C PRO A 275 -14.56 15.74 2.99
N MET A 276 -14.97 14.57 3.48
CA MET A 276 -14.04 13.62 4.09
C MET A 276 -14.00 12.40 3.18
N ARG A 277 -13.05 12.41 2.24
CA ARG A 277 -12.74 11.25 1.41
C ARG A 277 -11.62 10.46 2.10
N VAL A 278 -11.90 9.20 2.42
CA VAL A 278 -10.87 8.19 2.64
C VAL A 278 -11.03 7.23 1.46
N ILE A 279 -10.10 7.28 0.51
CA ILE A 279 -10.04 6.31 -0.60
C ILE A 279 -9.28 5.12 -0.03
N GLY A 280 -9.99 4.03 0.25
CA GLY A 280 -9.44 2.76 0.73
C GLY A 280 -9.68 1.62 -0.26
#